data_AF-A0A368LC53-F1
#
_entry.id   AF-A0A368LC53-F1
#
_cell.length_a   1.000
_cell.length_b   1.000
_cell.length_c   1.000
_cell.angle_alpha   90.00
_cell.angle_beta   90.00
_cell.angle_gamma   90.00
#
_symmetry.space_group_name_H-M   'P 1'
#
loop_
_entity.id
_entity.type
_entity.pdbx_description
1 polymer ?
#
loop_
_entity_poly.entity_id
_entity_poly.type
_entity_poly.pdbx_seq_one_letter_code
_entity_poly.pdbx_strand_id
1 'polypeptide(L)'
;MTDTTENDSTRRGDSRVPRAGWGAIAVFVVVAMALAWAVAIPLWLGPVPPLVGQAIAVAMMFTPALAVLVVVLAMRAPHRGALRFLGMWPLRPVGRTVWFCVIGLFGPIVLTMVGIALSGMLGFVELDLQNLSGFAAQLEAAGADLTGVSPWVVVLTQLVMVPFAAVVPNAIAAFGEEIGWRGWLTAALRSRGVWPALLITGVVWGLWHAPLILLGQNYGRTDVSGVLMMVAACVLLGVLFGWLRLRTGSVWPAVFAHGALNAVGQATMLFTAAGTEPDPALIAPMGVPMWIVLAVVIVVLIAAGQFRSDRLTGFAPSKPGRPGPTSPNASA
;
A
#
# COMPACT_ATOMS: atom_id res chain seq x y z
N MET A 1 29.05 -39.57 41.01
CA MET A 1 27.77 -40.31 41.06
C MET A 1 26.86 -39.49 41.95
N THR A 2 25.90 -38.71 41.49
CA THR A 2 25.17 -38.68 40.22
C THR A 2 24.91 -37.24 39.80
N ASP A 3 25.17 -37.02 38.52
CA ASP A 3 24.88 -35.86 37.71
C ASP A 3 23.37 -35.67 37.56
N THR A 4 22.83 -34.53 37.96
CA THR A 4 21.47 -34.09 37.58
C THR A 4 21.58 -32.77 36.83
N THR A 5 22.13 -32.84 35.62
CA THR A 5 21.80 -31.92 34.53
C THR A 5 20.32 -32.10 34.17
N GLU A 6 19.44 -31.52 34.98
CA GLU A 6 18.03 -31.43 34.69
C GLU A 6 17.78 -30.34 33.64
N ASN A 7 17.97 -30.77 32.39
CA ASN A 7 17.17 -30.37 31.23
C ASN A 7 17.03 -28.85 30.95
N ASP A 8 18.14 -28.22 30.59
CA ASP A 8 18.25 -26.90 29.92
C ASP A 8 17.73 -26.92 28.46
N SER A 9 16.66 -27.67 28.19
CA SER A 9 16.01 -27.76 26.87
C SER A 9 14.68 -26.99 26.80
N THR A 10 14.19 -26.46 27.94
CA THR A 10 12.93 -25.69 28.01
C THR A 10 13.12 -24.17 27.86
N ARG A 11 14.36 -23.69 27.68
CA ARG A 11 14.71 -22.26 27.52
C ARG A 11 14.94 -21.76 26.08
N ARG A 12 14.49 -22.49 25.05
CA ARG A 12 14.53 -22.02 23.64
C ARG A 12 13.21 -22.19 22.90
N GLY A 13 12.16 -21.55 23.42
CA GLY A 13 10.88 -21.37 22.71
C GLY A 13 10.62 -19.92 22.27
N ASP A 14 11.65 -19.07 22.24
CA ASP A 14 11.51 -17.66 21.89
C ASP A 14 12.00 -17.42 20.46
N SER A 15 11.09 -17.48 19.49
CA SER A 15 11.29 -16.85 18.18
C SER A 15 10.06 -16.07 17.73
N ARG A 16 9.69 -15.07 18.54
CA ARG A 16 9.56 -13.62 18.25
C ARG A 16 8.95 -13.07 16.94
N VAL A 17 8.50 -13.87 15.97
CA VAL A 17 7.86 -13.40 14.73
C VAL A 17 6.73 -14.34 14.34
N PRO A 18 5.52 -13.85 14.01
CA PRO A 18 4.43 -14.72 13.59
C PRO A 18 4.82 -15.57 12.37
N ARG A 19 4.41 -16.85 12.38
CA ARG A 19 4.72 -17.81 11.31
C ARG A 19 3.43 -18.33 10.68
N ALA A 20 3.34 -18.22 9.37
CA ALA A 20 2.38 -18.96 8.56
C ALA A 20 3.12 -19.97 7.68
N GLY A 21 2.55 -21.17 7.55
CA GLY A 21 3.05 -22.20 6.64
C GLY A 21 2.89 -21.78 5.18
N TRP A 22 3.70 -22.35 4.28
CA TRP A 22 3.61 -22.09 2.85
C TRP A 22 2.25 -22.42 2.26
N GLY A 23 1.55 -23.44 2.78
CA GLY A 23 0.19 -23.76 2.37
C GLY A 23 -0.80 -22.61 2.60
N ALA A 24 -0.73 -21.93 3.75
CA ALA A 24 -1.59 -20.77 4.02
C ALA A 24 -1.26 -19.59 3.10
N ILE A 25 0.03 -19.38 2.82
CA ILE A 25 0.47 -18.33 1.90
C ILE A 25 -0.06 -18.61 0.48
N ALA A 26 0.07 -19.85 0.01
CA ALA A 26 -0.43 -20.25 -1.30
C ALA A 26 -1.96 -20.08 -1.41
N VAL A 27 -2.71 -20.53 -0.40
CA VAL A 27 -4.18 -20.35 -0.36
C VAL A 27 -4.55 -18.88 -0.37
N PHE A 28 -3.91 -18.04 0.46
CA PHE A 28 -4.14 -16.60 0.45
C PHE A 28 -3.93 -15.99 -0.94
N VAL A 29 -2.80 -16.29 -1.57
CA VAL A 29 -2.46 -15.75 -2.90
C VAL A 29 -3.47 -16.22 -3.94
N VAL A 30 -3.74 -17.53 -4.03
CA VAL A 30 -4.67 -18.09 -5.01
C VAL A 30 -6.08 -17.52 -4.84
N VAL A 31 -6.59 -17.42 -3.61
CA VAL A 31 -7.92 -16.86 -3.34
C VAL A 31 -7.97 -15.38 -3.71
N ALA A 32 -6.97 -14.58 -3.32
CA ALA A 32 -6.93 -13.16 -3.65
C ALA A 32 -6.91 -12.93 -5.18
N MET A 33 -6.12 -13.72 -5.91
CA MET A 33 -6.05 -13.67 -7.38
C MET A 33 -7.36 -14.11 -8.03
N ALA A 34 -7.91 -15.25 -7.61
CA ALA A 34 -9.13 -15.81 -8.19
C ALA A 34 -10.31 -14.87 -7.98
N LEU A 35 -10.45 -14.29 -6.79
CA LEU A 35 -11.50 -13.32 -6.51
C LEU A 35 -11.31 -12.02 -7.29
N ALA A 36 -10.08 -11.53 -7.48
CA ALA A 36 -9.81 -10.37 -8.32
C ALA A 36 -10.25 -10.57 -9.76
N TRP A 37 -9.85 -11.69 -10.37
CA TRP A 37 -10.30 -12.06 -11.71
C TRP A 37 -11.82 -12.21 -11.76
N ALA A 38 -12.43 -12.90 -10.79
CA ALA A 38 -13.87 -13.11 -10.75
C ALA A 38 -14.66 -11.79 -10.69
N VAL A 39 -14.22 -10.84 -9.85
CA VAL A 39 -14.84 -9.51 -9.75
C VAL A 39 -14.66 -8.71 -11.04
N ALA A 40 -13.53 -8.88 -11.73
CA ALA A 40 -13.24 -8.17 -12.98
C ALA A 40 -13.93 -8.77 -14.21
N ILE A 41 -14.50 -9.98 -14.17
CA ILE A 41 -15.14 -10.66 -15.32
C ILE A 41 -16.07 -9.73 -16.13
N PRO A 42 -16.96 -8.92 -15.53
CA PRO A 42 -17.86 -8.07 -16.32
C PRO A 42 -17.14 -7.11 -17.27
N LEU A 43 -15.94 -6.63 -16.90
CA LEU A 43 -15.12 -5.74 -17.74
C LEU A 43 -14.55 -6.47 -18.97
N TRP A 44 -14.40 -7.78 -18.89
CA TRP A 44 -13.91 -8.62 -19.98
C TRP A 44 -15.02 -9.11 -20.92
N LEU A 45 -16.29 -8.99 -20.50
CA LEU A 45 -17.44 -9.39 -21.31
C LEU A 45 -17.94 -8.28 -22.24
N GLY A 46 -17.54 -7.03 -22.00
CA GLY A 46 -17.91 -5.90 -22.84
C GLY A 46 -17.76 -4.56 -22.12
N PRO A 47 -18.08 -3.44 -22.81
CA PRO A 47 -18.06 -2.12 -22.22
C PRO A 47 -19.11 -2.00 -21.11
N VAL A 48 -18.70 -1.44 -19.98
CA VAL A 48 -19.59 -1.11 -18.86
C VAL A 48 -19.63 0.40 -18.64
N PRO A 49 -20.69 0.96 -18.04
CA PRO A 49 -20.72 2.36 -17.66
C PRO A 49 -19.54 2.72 -16.73
N PRO A 50 -18.94 3.93 -16.85
CA PRO A 50 -17.76 4.32 -16.05
C PRO A 50 -17.93 4.12 -14.53
N LEU A 51 -19.11 4.46 -14.00
CA LEU A 51 -19.42 4.28 -12.57
C LEU A 51 -19.41 2.80 -12.15
N VAL A 52 -19.89 1.91 -13.03
CA VAL A 52 -19.87 0.45 -12.79
C VAL A 52 -18.42 -0.06 -12.84
N GLY A 53 -17.61 0.43 -13.78
CA GLY A 53 -16.18 0.12 -13.84
C GLY A 53 -15.44 0.55 -12.57
N GLN A 54 -15.71 1.75 -12.08
CA GLN A 54 -15.15 2.25 -10.81
C GLN A 54 -15.61 1.40 -9.62
N ALA A 55 -16.89 1.02 -9.56
CA ALA A 55 -17.41 0.15 -8.51
C ALA A 55 -16.76 -1.24 -8.53
N ILE A 56 -16.51 -1.81 -9.72
CA ILE A 56 -15.79 -3.08 -9.89
C ILE A 56 -14.35 -2.96 -9.39
N ALA A 57 -13.64 -1.88 -9.74
CA ALA A 57 -12.29 -1.64 -9.27
C ALA A 57 -12.23 -1.53 -7.73
N VAL A 58 -13.16 -0.77 -7.12
CA VAL A 58 -13.26 -0.68 -5.65
C VAL A 58 -13.64 -2.02 -5.02
N ALA A 59 -14.57 -2.78 -5.61
CA ALA A 59 -14.93 -4.10 -5.11
C ALA A 59 -13.74 -5.07 -5.16
N MET A 60 -12.94 -5.01 -6.23
CA MET A 60 -11.72 -5.79 -6.38
C MET A 60 -10.77 -5.54 -5.20
N MET A 61 -10.62 -4.29 -4.73
CA MET A 61 -9.78 -3.93 -3.57
C MET A 61 -10.11 -4.70 -2.28
N PHE A 62 -11.31 -5.25 -2.12
CA PHE A 62 -11.68 -6.06 -0.95
C PHE A 62 -11.31 -7.55 -1.08
N THR A 63 -10.89 -8.00 -2.25
CA THR A 63 -10.52 -9.41 -2.48
C THR A 63 -9.36 -9.91 -1.61
N PRO A 64 -8.32 -9.11 -1.28
CA PRO A 64 -7.28 -9.55 -0.35
C PRO A 64 -7.83 -9.69 1.08
N ALA A 65 -8.72 -8.81 1.53
CA ALA A 65 -9.40 -8.95 2.82
C ALA A 65 -10.25 -10.22 2.89
N LEU A 66 -10.99 -10.54 1.83
CA LEU A 66 -11.73 -11.81 1.75
C LEU A 66 -10.80 -13.01 1.81
N ALA A 67 -9.64 -12.95 1.13
CA ALA A 67 -8.62 -13.98 1.22
C ALA A 67 -8.06 -14.12 2.66
N VAL A 68 -7.89 -13.01 3.41
CA VAL A 68 -7.56 -13.05 4.84
C VAL A 68 -8.63 -13.80 5.62
N LEU A 69 -9.91 -13.52 5.40
CA LEU A 69 -10.99 -14.23 6.10
C LEU A 69 -10.91 -15.74 5.87
N VAL A 70 -10.65 -16.18 4.64
CA VAL A 70 -10.49 -17.61 4.32
C VAL A 70 -9.34 -18.23 5.11
N VAL A 71 -8.13 -17.64 5.09
CA VAL A 71 -6.98 -18.24 5.79
C VAL A 71 -7.06 -18.12 7.31
N VAL A 72 -7.71 -17.08 7.82
CA VAL A 72 -7.94 -16.91 9.27
C VAL A 72 -8.98 -17.91 9.78
N LEU A 73 -10.09 -18.10 9.06
CA LEU A 73 -11.19 -18.95 9.49
C LEU A 73 -10.95 -20.43 9.18
N ALA A 74 -10.56 -20.75 7.94
CA ALA A 74 -10.40 -22.14 7.48
C ALA A 74 -9.05 -22.74 7.88
N MET A 75 -7.97 -21.94 7.85
CA MET A 75 -6.62 -22.43 8.15
C MET A 75 -6.11 -22.03 9.54
N ARG A 76 -6.87 -21.23 10.28
CA ARG A 76 -6.47 -20.70 11.60
C ARG A 76 -5.07 -20.06 11.57
N ALA A 77 -4.80 -19.31 10.50
CA ALA A 77 -3.54 -18.62 10.28
C ALA A 77 -3.77 -17.10 10.32
N PRO A 78 -3.52 -16.41 11.44
CA PRO A 78 -2.84 -16.87 12.65
C PRO A 78 -3.77 -17.59 13.65
N HIS A 79 -3.17 -18.43 14.49
CA HIS A 79 -3.92 -19.28 15.43
C HIS A 79 -4.48 -18.50 16.63
N ARG A 80 -3.86 -17.37 17.01
CA ARG A 80 -4.30 -16.45 18.07
C ARG A 80 -3.86 -15.02 17.77
N GLY A 81 -4.59 -14.03 18.29
CA GLY A 81 -4.20 -12.62 18.23
C GLY A 81 -4.27 -12.01 16.82
N ALA A 82 -5.30 -12.35 16.04
CA ALA A 82 -5.46 -11.90 14.65
C ALA A 82 -5.32 -10.38 14.49
N LEU A 83 -5.94 -9.57 15.34
CA LEU A 83 -5.84 -8.11 15.28
C LEU A 83 -4.40 -7.60 15.40
N ARG A 84 -3.58 -8.24 16.25
CA ARG A 84 -2.16 -7.89 16.42
C ARG A 84 -1.31 -8.38 15.25
N PHE A 85 -1.59 -9.57 14.76
CA PHE A 85 -0.93 -10.12 13.57
C PHE A 85 -1.14 -9.21 12.35
N LEU A 86 -2.40 -8.82 12.12
CA LEU A 86 -2.81 -7.94 11.03
C LEU A 86 -2.35 -6.49 11.24
N GLY A 87 -1.85 -6.12 12.42
CA GLY A 87 -1.44 -4.75 12.74
C GLY A 87 -2.61 -3.77 12.89
N MET A 88 -3.81 -4.29 13.14
CA MET A 88 -5.00 -3.47 13.42
C MET A 88 -4.97 -2.92 14.84
N TRP A 89 -4.53 -3.74 15.81
CA TRP A 89 -4.53 -3.38 17.23
C TRP A 89 -3.50 -4.22 18.03
N PRO A 90 -2.83 -3.67 19.07
CA PRO A 90 -2.89 -2.30 19.56
C PRO A 90 -1.99 -1.33 18.80
N LEU A 91 -2.39 -0.05 18.79
CA LEU A 91 -1.61 1.04 18.18
C LEU A 91 -0.53 1.51 19.16
N ARG A 92 0.58 0.77 19.29
CA ARG A 92 1.65 1.11 20.24
C ARG A 92 3.03 1.16 19.57
N PRO A 93 3.78 2.26 19.75
CA PRO A 93 3.44 3.50 20.46
C PRO A 93 2.49 4.41 19.64
N VAL A 94 1.40 4.90 20.26
CA VAL A 94 0.36 5.70 19.57
C VAL A 94 0.94 6.90 18.84
N GLY A 95 1.76 7.72 19.52
CA GLY A 95 2.32 8.94 18.92
C GLY A 95 3.18 8.65 17.68
N ARG A 96 3.94 7.54 17.68
CA ARG A 96 4.68 7.11 16.49
C ARG A 96 3.73 6.69 15.38
N THR A 97 2.74 5.86 15.68
CA THR A 97 1.77 5.40 14.68
C THR A 97 1.05 6.58 14.05
N VAL A 98 0.59 7.57 14.84
CA VAL A 98 -0.08 8.77 14.35
C VAL A 98 0.82 9.56 13.41
N TRP A 99 2.07 9.86 13.79
CA TRP A 99 2.99 10.58 12.90
C TRP A 99 3.30 9.80 11.61
N PHE A 100 3.37 8.48 11.69
CA PHE A 100 3.53 7.65 10.49
C PHE A 100 2.26 7.60 9.64
N CYS A 101 1.06 7.73 10.21
CA CYS A 101 -0.18 7.95 9.46
C CYS A 101 -0.17 9.31 8.76
N VAL A 102 0.34 10.36 9.40
CA VAL A 102 0.53 11.69 8.78
C VAL A 102 1.54 11.61 7.63
N ILE A 103 2.69 10.95 7.84
CA ILE A 103 3.67 10.68 6.78
C ILE A 103 3.03 9.84 5.66
N GLY A 104 2.22 8.84 6.01
CA GLY A 104 1.46 8.04 5.05
C GLY A 104 0.51 8.90 4.23
N LEU A 105 -0.23 9.82 4.85
CA LEU A 105 -1.20 10.67 4.16
C LEU A 105 -0.54 11.67 3.20
N PHE A 106 0.53 12.34 3.63
CA PHE A 106 1.15 13.42 2.84
C PHE A 106 2.33 12.96 1.97
N GLY A 107 3.01 11.87 2.35
CA GLY A 107 4.18 11.35 1.65
C GLY A 107 3.90 11.03 0.18
N PRO A 108 2.92 10.17 -0.16
CA PRO A 108 2.56 9.87 -1.54
C PRO A 108 2.19 11.10 -2.36
N ILE A 109 1.49 12.07 -1.77
CA ILE A 109 1.16 13.34 -2.44
C ILE A 109 2.44 14.06 -2.86
N VAL A 110 3.37 14.26 -1.92
CA VAL A 110 4.67 14.91 -2.21
C VAL A 110 5.45 14.12 -3.25
N LEU A 111 5.54 12.80 -3.12
CA LEU A 111 6.29 11.95 -4.05
C LEU A 111 5.69 12.00 -5.46
N THR A 112 4.36 12.00 -5.59
CA THR A 112 3.68 12.15 -6.89
C THR A 112 3.96 13.52 -7.51
N MET A 113 3.92 14.62 -6.74
CA MET A 113 4.26 15.95 -7.26
C MET A 113 5.72 16.02 -7.73
N VAL A 114 6.66 15.40 -6.99
CA VAL A 114 8.06 15.28 -7.42
C VAL A 114 8.19 14.42 -8.68
N GLY A 115 7.41 13.35 -8.80
CA GLY A 115 7.36 12.50 -9.99
C GLY A 115 6.85 13.24 -11.23
N ILE A 116 5.80 14.05 -11.08
CA ILE A 116 5.27 14.91 -12.16
C ILE A 116 6.33 15.92 -12.61
N ALA A 117 6.96 16.61 -11.66
CA ALA A 117 8.04 17.56 -11.95
C ALA A 117 9.20 16.87 -12.68
N LEU A 118 9.62 15.69 -12.22
CA LEU A 118 10.67 14.91 -12.88
C LEU A 118 10.26 14.49 -14.30
N SER A 119 9.01 14.08 -14.51
CA SER A 119 8.49 13.73 -15.85
C SER A 119 8.60 14.91 -16.82
N GLY A 120 8.24 16.12 -16.37
CA GLY A 120 8.43 17.36 -17.14
C GLY A 120 9.91 17.68 -17.40
N MET A 121 10.77 17.55 -16.39
CA MET A 121 12.22 17.77 -16.53
C MET A 121 12.90 16.81 -17.52
N LEU A 122 12.42 15.57 -17.60
CA LEU A 122 12.91 14.57 -18.54
C LEU A 122 12.32 14.73 -19.95
N GLY A 123 11.39 15.67 -20.14
CA GLY A 123 10.72 15.91 -21.43
C GLY A 123 9.70 14.83 -21.81
N PHE A 124 9.23 14.04 -20.85
CA PHE A 124 8.20 13.01 -21.09
C PHE A 124 6.79 13.61 -21.21
N VAL A 125 6.59 14.81 -20.67
CA VAL A 125 5.33 15.55 -20.74
C VAL A 125 5.62 17.03 -20.80
N GLU A 126 4.83 17.74 -21.60
CA GLU A 126 4.79 19.20 -21.57
C GLU A 126 3.83 19.63 -20.45
N LEU A 127 4.38 20.31 -19.44
CA LEU A 127 3.60 20.79 -18.30
C LEU A 127 3.15 22.23 -18.55
N ASP A 128 1.83 22.47 -18.50
CA ASP A 128 1.25 23.80 -18.54
C ASP A 128 0.80 24.23 -17.13
N LEU A 129 1.74 24.86 -16.42
CA LEU A 129 1.49 25.40 -15.08
C LEU A 129 0.92 26.83 -15.11
N GLN A 130 0.64 27.40 -16.29
CA GLN A 130 0.08 28.76 -16.37
C GLN A 130 -1.42 28.69 -16.57
N ASN A 131 -1.84 28.00 -17.62
CA ASN A 131 -3.24 27.98 -18.05
C ASN A 131 -3.93 26.65 -17.70
N LEU A 132 -3.17 25.61 -17.34
CA LEU A 132 -3.68 24.25 -17.13
C LEU A 132 -4.53 23.80 -18.33
N SER A 133 -4.07 24.12 -19.54
CA SER A 133 -4.85 24.01 -20.79
C SER A 133 -5.43 22.62 -21.04
N GLY A 134 -4.67 21.55 -20.76
CA GLY A 134 -5.17 20.18 -20.93
C GLY A 134 -6.31 19.85 -19.95
N PHE A 135 -6.20 20.32 -18.71
CA PHE A 135 -7.24 20.17 -17.71
C PHE A 135 -8.49 21.00 -18.05
N ALA A 136 -8.31 22.25 -18.49
CA ALA A 136 -9.41 23.10 -18.94
C ALA A 136 -10.17 22.45 -20.11
N ALA A 137 -9.45 21.94 -21.12
CA ALA A 137 -10.05 21.23 -22.25
C ALA A 137 -10.81 19.98 -21.81
N GLN A 138 -10.30 19.24 -20.81
CA GLN A 138 -11.00 18.08 -20.27
C GLN A 138 -12.31 18.46 -19.55
N LEU A 139 -12.33 19.58 -18.81
CA LEU A 139 -13.53 20.06 -18.14
C LEU A 139 -14.58 20.54 -19.13
N GLU A 140 -14.18 21.29 -20.16
CA GLU A 140 -15.06 21.71 -21.25
C GLU A 140 -15.66 20.50 -21.99
N ALA A 141 -14.84 19.49 -22.29
CA ALA A 141 -15.29 18.24 -22.90
C ALA A 141 -16.28 17.45 -22.00
N ALA A 142 -16.17 17.60 -20.68
CA ALA A 142 -17.11 17.05 -19.71
C ALA A 142 -18.39 17.90 -19.54
N GLY A 143 -18.52 19.01 -20.28
CA GLY A 143 -19.67 19.92 -20.23
C GLY A 143 -19.64 20.92 -19.07
N ALA A 144 -18.49 21.11 -18.42
CA ALA A 144 -18.34 22.13 -17.38
C ALA A 144 -18.22 23.52 -18.01
N ASP A 145 -19.03 24.47 -17.53
CA ASP A 145 -18.90 25.88 -17.88
C ASP A 145 -17.85 26.53 -16.97
N LEU A 146 -16.69 26.87 -17.55
CA LEU A 146 -15.58 27.54 -16.87
C LEU A 146 -15.60 29.06 -17.05
N THR A 147 -16.66 29.64 -17.63
CA THR A 147 -16.72 31.08 -17.88
C THR A 147 -16.51 31.88 -16.58
N GLY A 148 -15.45 32.71 -16.56
CA GLY A 148 -15.08 33.52 -15.41
C GLY A 148 -14.44 32.77 -14.24
N VAL A 149 -14.20 31.46 -14.33
CA VAL A 149 -13.56 30.64 -13.30
C VAL A 149 -12.18 30.20 -13.77
N SER A 150 -11.14 30.58 -13.02
CA SER A 150 -9.78 30.11 -13.31
C SER A 150 -9.66 28.59 -13.04
N PRO A 151 -9.06 27.80 -13.95
CA PRO A 151 -8.79 26.37 -13.71
C PRO A 151 -8.02 26.09 -12.42
N TRP A 152 -7.19 27.04 -11.98
CA TRP A 152 -6.46 26.97 -10.72
C TRP A 152 -7.38 26.89 -9.49
N VAL A 153 -8.55 27.53 -9.51
CA VAL A 153 -9.51 27.45 -8.40
C VAL A 153 -10.01 26.01 -8.25
N VAL A 154 -10.26 25.33 -9.37
CA VAL A 154 -10.69 23.92 -9.37
C VAL A 154 -9.56 23.02 -8.89
N VAL A 155 -8.35 23.18 -9.42
CA VAL A 155 -7.18 22.40 -8.98
C VAL A 155 -6.88 22.58 -7.50
N LEU A 156 -6.88 23.82 -7.00
CA LEU A 156 -6.66 24.11 -5.58
C LEU A 156 -7.75 23.49 -4.71
N THR A 157 -9.01 23.54 -5.15
CA THR A 157 -10.11 22.88 -4.46
C THR A 157 -9.91 21.37 -4.42
N GLN A 158 -9.53 20.75 -5.54
CA GLN A 158 -9.22 19.32 -5.59
C GLN A 158 -8.06 18.96 -4.65
N LEU A 159 -6.96 19.71 -4.67
CA LEU A 159 -5.80 19.49 -3.80
C LEU A 159 -6.15 19.63 -2.31
N VAL A 160 -7.02 20.57 -1.94
CA VAL A 160 -7.54 20.72 -0.58
C VAL A 160 -8.44 19.54 -0.20
N MET A 161 -9.19 18.99 -1.16
CA MET A 161 -10.07 17.84 -0.95
C MET A 161 -9.33 16.49 -0.96
N VAL A 162 -8.13 16.41 -1.54
CA VAL A 162 -7.32 15.17 -1.63
C VAL A 162 -7.14 14.50 -0.26
N PRO A 163 -6.74 15.20 0.83
CA PRO A 163 -6.67 14.58 2.15
C PRO A 163 -8.00 14.02 2.66
N PHE A 164 -9.13 14.68 2.38
CA PHE A 164 -10.45 14.21 2.78
C PHE A 164 -10.88 12.97 1.99
N ALA A 165 -10.66 12.98 0.67
CA ALA A 165 -10.88 11.83 -0.20
C ALA A 165 -9.97 10.64 0.16
N ALA A 166 -8.71 10.93 0.54
CA ALA A 166 -7.74 9.95 0.99
C ALA A 166 -8.14 9.31 2.33
N VAL A 167 -8.72 10.07 3.25
CA VAL A 167 -9.06 9.61 4.61
C VAL A 167 -10.37 8.83 4.68
N VAL A 168 -11.38 9.15 3.85
CA VAL A 168 -12.70 8.50 3.97
C VAL A 168 -12.93 7.43 2.89
N PRO A 169 -13.26 7.74 1.62
CA PRO A 169 -13.55 6.68 0.65
C PRO A 169 -12.31 5.85 0.30
N ASN A 170 -11.16 6.49 0.04
CA ASN A 170 -9.98 5.76 -0.42
C ASN A 170 -9.29 4.97 0.69
N ALA A 171 -9.31 5.44 1.94
CA ALA A 171 -8.78 4.66 3.05
C ALA A 171 -9.59 3.38 3.30
N ILE A 172 -10.93 3.41 3.13
CA ILE A 172 -11.76 2.21 3.30
C ILE A 172 -11.45 1.19 2.21
N ALA A 173 -11.38 1.63 0.95
CA ALA A 173 -11.02 0.76 -0.16
C ALA A 173 -9.59 0.21 0.00
N ALA A 174 -8.63 1.09 0.30
CA ALA A 174 -7.24 0.72 0.58
C ALA A 174 -7.11 -0.23 1.77
N PHE A 175 -7.94 -0.10 2.80
CA PHE A 175 -7.94 -1.01 3.94
C PHE A 175 -8.24 -2.46 3.52
N GLY A 176 -9.15 -2.65 2.55
CA GLY A 176 -9.45 -3.97 1.96
C GLY A 176 -8.21 -4.66 1.38
N GLU A 177 -7.33 -3.89 0.75
CA GLU A 177 -6.07 -4.40 0.21
C GLU A 177 -5.00 -4.55 1.28
N GLU A 178 -4.78 -3.49 2.05
CA GLU A 178 -3.66 -3.39 2.99
C GLU A 178 -3.77 -4.39 4.13
N ILE A 179 -4.98 -4.77 4.56
CA ILE A 179 -5.15 -5.85 5.54
C ILE A 179 -4.65 -7.20 5.00
N GLY A 180 -4.79 -7.43 3.69
CA GLY A 180 -4.25 -8.60 3.00
C GLY A 180 -2.74 -8.50 2.81
N TRP A 181 -2.27 -7.43 2.15
CA TRP A 181 -0.87 -7.29 1.75
C TRP A 181 0.06 -7.02 2.92
N ARG A 182 -0.17 -5.94 3.66
CA ARG A 182 0.68 -5.49 4.77
C ARG A 182 0.25 -6.12 6.10
N GLY A 183 -1.04 -6.35 6.26
CA GLY A 183 -1.59 -6.99 7.45
C GLY A 183 -1.24 -8.47 7.52
N TRP A 184 -1.60 -9.25 6.49
CA TRP A 184 -1.45 -10.70 6.53
C TRP A 184 -0.20 -11.22 5.83
N LEU A 185 -0.03 -10.96 4.53
CA LEU A 185 1.02 -11.58 3.71
C LEU A 185 2.43 -11.13 4.16
N THR A 186 2.63 -9.84 4.37
CA THR A 186 3.91 -9.30 4.91
C THR A 186 4.23 -9.91 6.28
N ALA A 187 3.22 -10.04 7.16
CA ALA A 187 3.40 -10.64 8.47
C ALA A 187 3.73 -12.14 8.39
N ALA A 188 3.02 -12.88 7.53
CA ALA A 188 3.26 -14.30 7.26
C ALA A 188 4.67 -14.58 6.73
N LEU A 189 5.16 -13.71 5.84
CA LEU A 189 6.48 -13.82 5.23
C LEU A 189 7.60 -13.26 6.13
N ARG A 190 7.29 -12.48 7.17
CA ARG A 190 8.31 -11.82 8.00
C ARG A 190 9.32 -12.77 8.63
N SER A 191 8.90 -13.99 8.94
CA SER A 191 9.75 -15.07 9.46
C SER A 191 10.85 -15.51 8.50
N ARG A 192 10.71 -15.23 7.19
CA ARG A 192 11.68 -15.54 6.13
C ARG A 192 12.69 -14.40 5.88
N GLY A 193 12.51 -13.27 6.54
CA GLY A 193 13.37 -12.09 6.41
C GLY A 193 12.57 -10.82 6.13
N VAL A 194 13.26 -9.67 6.20
CA VAL A 194 12.66 -8.37 5.85
C VAL A 194 12.47 -8.29 4.34
N TRP A 195 13.54 -8.46 3.58
CA TRP A 195 13.50 -8.32 2.11
C TRP A 195 12.60 -9.33 1.42
N PRO A 196 12.62 -10.65 1.74
CA PRO A 196 11.68 -11.59 1.13
C PRO A 196 10.22 -11.20 1.41
N ALA A 197 9.90 -10.72 2.61
CA ALA A 197 8.55 -10.28 2.93
C ALA A 197 8.12 -9.07 2.08
N LEU A 198 8.99 -8.06 1.96
CA LEU A 198 8.67 -6.85 1.19
C LEU A 198 8.57 -7.12 -0.32
N LEU A 199 9.55 -7.86 -0.87
CA LEU A 199 9.64 -8.10 -2.32
C LEU A 199 8.57 -9.07 -2.82
N ILE A 200 8.34 -10.20 -2.11
CA ILE A 200 7.31 -11.17 -2.51
C ILE A 200 5.92 -10.54 -2.39
N THR A 201 5.63 -9.80 -1.31
CA THR A 201 4.36 -9.08 -1.19
C THR A 201 4.17 -8.07 -2.32
N GLY A 202 5.21 -7.32 -2.68
CA GLY A 202 5.16 -6.39 -3.81
C GLY A 202 4.90 -7.06 -5.16
N VAL A 203 5.56 -8.19 -5.44
CA VAL A 203 5.34 -8.96 -6.68
C VAL A 203 3.92 -9.51 -6.74
N VAL A 204 3.45 -10.14 -5.65
CA VAL A 204 2.08 -10.66 -5.57
C VAL A 204 1.08 -9.53 -5.75
N TRP A 205 1.28 -8.39 -5.08
CA TRP A 205 0.38 -7.24 -5.23
C TRP A 205 0.35 -6.72 -6.66
N GLY A 206 1.48 -6.64 -7.35
CA GLY A 206 1.52 -6.22 -8.75
C GLY A 206 0.84 -7.18 -9.72
N LEU A 207 1.02 -8.49 -9.52
CA LEU A 207 0.35 -9.53 -10.32
C LEU A 207 -1.17 -9.52 -10.11
N TRP A 208 -1.63 -9.16 -8.91
CA TRP A 208 -3.05 -9.07 -8.58
C TRP A 208 -3.79 -8.01 -9.41
N HIS A 209 -3.10 -6.97 -9.87
CA HIS A 209 -3.67 -5.94 -10.75
C HIS A 209 -3.88 -6.40 -12.21
N ALA A 210 -3.37 -7.58 -12.60
CA ALA A 210 -3.43 -8.06 -13.98
C ALA A 210 -4.82 -7.99 -14.66
N PRO A 211 -5.96 -8.31 -14.00
CA PRO A 211 -7.28 -8.25 -14.65
C PRO A 211 -7.65 -6.86 -15.19
N LEU A 212 -7.17 -5.79 -14.55
CA LEU A 212 -7.43 -4.40 -14.97
C LEU A 212 -6.32 -3.87 -15.87
N ILE A 213 -5.07 -4.24 -15.59
CA ILE A 213 -3.92 -3.78 -16.38
C ILE A 213 -3.98 -4.31 -17.81
N LEU A 214 -4.36 -5.57 -18.01
CA LEU A 214 -4.51 -6.14 -19.35
C LEU A 214 -5.66 -5.51 -20.16
N LEU A 215 -6.53 -4.72 -19.52
CA LEU A 215 -7.54 -3.88 -20.18
C LEU A 215 -7.04 -2.46 -20.47
N GLY A 216 -5.76 -2.16 -20.23
CA GLY A 216 -5.14 -0.86 -20.49
C GLY A 216 -5.16 0.11 -19.30
N GLN A 217 -5.67 -0.28 -18.14
CA GLN A 217 -5.70 0.58 -16.96
C GLN A 217 -4.27 1.03 -16.57
N ASN A 218 -4.12 2.29 -16.14
CA ASN A 218 -2.86 2.96 -15.75
C ASN A 218 -1.83 3.21 -16.86
N TYR A 219 -1.57 2.23 -17.73
CA TYR A 219 -0.45 2.28 -18.68
C TYR A 219 -0.87 2.33 -20.15
N GLY A 220 -2.16 2.20 -20.48
CA GLY A 220 -2.64 2.13 -21.86
C GLY A 220 -2.12 0.90 -22.63
N ARG A 221 -1.64 -0.12 -21.92
CA ARG A 221 -1.03 -1.35 -22.48
C ARG A 221 -1.89 -2.55 -22.14
N THR A 222 -2.25 -3.36 -23.13
CA THR A 222 -3.11 -4.55 -22.96
C THR A 222 -2.32 -5.87 -23.00
N ASP A 223 -1.01 -5.79 -22.84
CA ASP A 223 -0.09 -6.93 -22.89
C ASP A 223 0.74 -7.08 -21.60
N VAL A 224 1.61 -8.09 -21.58
CA VAL A 224 2.43 -8.45 -20.41
C VAL A 224 3.35 -7.31 -19.95
N SER A 225 3.75 -6.39 -20.82
CA SER A 225 4.59 -5.25 -20.45
C SER A 225 3.88 -4.37 -19.42
N GLY A 226 2.58 -4.09 -19.59
CA GLY A 226 1.80 -3.34 -18.60
C GLY A 226 1.78 -4.02 -17.23
N VAL A 227 1.64 -5.35 -17.20
CA VAL A 227 1.66 -6.14 -15.96
C VAL A 227 3.04 -6.08 -15.29
N LEU A 228 4.12 -6.21 -16.07
CA LEU A 228 5.48 -6.10 -15.54
C LEU A 228 5.78 -4.70 -14.99
N MET A 229 5.27 -3.65 -15.65
CA MET A 229 5.34 -2.27 -15.14
C MET A 229 4.60 -2.13 -13.81
N MET A 230 3.40 -2.70 -13.70
CA MET A 230 2.65 -2.71 -12.44
C MET A 230 3.41 -3.47 -11.33
N VAL A 231 4.01 -4.61 -11.66
CA VAL A 231 4.86 -5.35 -10.71
C VAL A 231 6.03 -4.51 -10.23
N ALA A 232 6.73 -3.79 -11.12
CA ALA A 232 7.81 -2.91 -10.71
C ALA A 232 7.33 -1.79 -9.76
N ALA A 233 6.22 -1.13 -10.10
CA ALA A 233 5.61 -0.10 -9.26
C ALA A 233 5.20 -0.65 -7.87
N CYS A 234 4.49 -1.79 -7.85
CA CYS A 234 4.03 -2.43 -6.62
C CYS A 234 5.17 -2.98 -5.77
N VAL A 235 6.31 -3.38 -6.34
CA VAL A 235 7.50 -3.75 -5.57
C VAL A 235 8.07 -2.55 -4.85
N LEU A 236 8.24 -1.42 -5.53
CA LEU A 236 8.79 -0.19 -4.93
C LEU A 236 7.85 0.38 -3.85
N LEU A 237 6.56 0.51 -4.16
CA LEU A 237 5.53 0.92 -3.21
C LEU A 237 5.35 -0.09 -2.07
N GLY A 238 5.46 -1.39 -2.39
CA GLY A 238 5.41 -2.50 -1.44
C GLY A 238 6.52 -2.42 -0.40
N VAL A 239 7.73 -2.06 -0.81
CA VAL A 239 8.87 -1.82 0.09
C VAL A 239 8.57 -0.66 1.05
N LEU A 240 8.06 0.48 0.55
CA LEU A 240 7.77 1.64 1.40
C LEU A 240 6.60 1.40 2.36
N PHE A 241 5.48 0.87 1.88
CA PHE A 241 4.31 0.61 2.73
C PHE A 241 4.58 -0.55 3.69
N GLY A 242 5.31 -1.57 3.24
CA GLY A 242 5.79 -2.63 4.11
C GLY A 242 6.76 -2.07 5.16
N TRP A 243 7.65 -1.15 4.81
CA TRP A 243 8.49 -0.43 5.80
C TRP A 243 7.64 0.31 6.84
N LEU A 244 6.60 1.05 6.43
CA LEU A 244 5.66 1.70 7.37
C LEU A 244 5.06 0.67 8.34
N ARG A 245 4.60 -0.48 7.83
CA ARG A 245 4.05 -1.59 8.60
C ARG A 245 5.05 -2.22 9.57
N LEU A 246 6.30 -2.44 9.13
CA LEU A 246 7.37 -3.04 9.94
C LEU A 246 7.91 -2.08 10.99
N ARG A 247 7.92 -0.78 10.69
CA ARG A 247 8.43 0.27 11.59
C ARG A 247 7.45 0.59 12.71
N THR A 248 6.15 0.59 12.41
CA THR A 248 5.10 0.95 13.36
C THR A 248 4.44 -0.24 14.04
N GLY A 249 4.44 -1.41 13.41
CA GLY A 249 3.62 -2.54 13.84
C GLY A 249 2.14 -2.42 13.46
N SER A 250 1.77 -1.35 12.77
CA SER A 250 0.39 -1.03 12.42
C SER A 250 0.17 -1.00 10.91
N VAL A 251 -1.01 -1.41 10.47
CA VAL A 251 -1.41 -1.36 9.05
C VAL A 251 -1.89 0.04 8.64
N TRP A 252 -2.41 0.85 9.57
CA TRP A 252 -3.02 2.14 9.27
C TRP A 252 -2.11 3.13 8.53
N PRO A 253 -0.82 3.26 8.85
CA PRO A 253 0.08 4.11 8.04
C PRO A 253 0.11 3.71 6.56
N ALA A 254 0.09 2.40 6.26
CA ALA A 254 0.05 1.91 4.90
C ALA A 254 -1.33 2.13 4.25
N VAL A 255 -2.42 1.98 5.02
CA VAL A 255 -3.80 2.28 4.57
C VAL A 255 -3.92 3.73 4.12
N PHE A 256 -3.46 4.68 4.94
CA PHE A 256 -3.49 6.10 4.58
C PHE A 256 -2.54 6.41 3.41
N ALA A 257 -1.38 5.76 3.34
CA ALA A 257 -0.47 5.93 2.21
C ALA A 257 -1.06 5.44 0.89
N HIS A 258 -1.71 4.29 0.90
CA HIS A 258 -2.38 3.76 -0.27
C HIS A 258 -3.60 4.61 -0.63
N GLY A 259 -4.42 5.02 0.35
CA GLY A 259 -5.57 5.89 0.12
C GLY A 259 -5.17 7.26 -0.47
N ALA A 260 -4.06 7.82 -0.02
CA ALA A 260 -3.48 9.05 -0.57
C ALA A 260 -2.97 8.84 -2.00
N LEU A 261 -2.25 7.74 -2.27
CA LEU A 261 -1.79 7.39 -3.62
C LEU A 261 -2.96 7.29 -4.62
N ASN A 262 -4.06 6.63 -4.22
CA ASN A 262 -5.26 6.54 -5.05
C ASN A 262 -5.92 7.90 -5.28
N ALA A 263 -5.90 8.79 -4.28
CA ALA A 263 -6.45 10.14 -4.41
C ALA A 263 -5.66 11.01 -5.41
N VAL A 264 -4.35 10.78 -5.55
CA VAL A 264 -3.50 11.52 -6.51
C VAL A 264 -3.19 10.72 -7.77
N GLY A 265 -3.85 9.57 -8.00
CA GLY A 265 -3.58 8.66 -9.12
C GLY A 265 -3.76 9.28 -10.51
N GLN A 266 -4.55 10.35 -10.62
CA GLN A 266 -4.78 11.09 -11.86
C GLN A 266 -4.15 12.48 -11.88
N ALA A 267 -3.33 12.83 -10.86
CA ALA A 267 -2.84 14.20 -10.67
C ALA A 267 -1.99 14.71 -11.85
N THR A 268 -1.28 13.84 -12.58
CA THR A 268 -0.46 14.27 -13.72
C THR A 268 -1.31 14.93 -14.82
N MET A 269 -2.52 14.42 -15.06
CA MET A 269 -3.43 14.96 -16.09
C MET A 269 -3.87 16.40 -15.81
N LEU A 270 -3.80 16.84 -14.55
CA LEU A 270 -4.15 18.21 -14.16
C LEU A 270 -3.15 19.24 -14.73
N PHE A 271 -1.91 18.82 -14.97
CA PHE A 271 -0.82 19.73 -15.35
C PHE A 271 -0.33 19.51 -16.79
N THR A 272 -0.83 18.51 -17.49
CA THR A 272 -0.48 18.22 -18.89
C THR A 272 -1.02 19.31 -19.83
N ALA A 273 -0.20 19.78 -20.77
CA ALA A 273 -0.61 20.74 -21.80
C ALA A 273 -1.63 20.15 -22.78
N ALA A 274 -2.56 20.96 -23.27
CA ALA A 274 -3.55 20.54 -24.27
C ALA A 274 -2.87 20.11 -25.57
N GLY A 275 -3.50 19.16 -26.29
CA GLY A 275 -3.01 18.66 -27.58
C GLY A 275 -1.80 17.73 -27.49
N THR A 276 -1.40 17.33 -26.28
CA THR A 276 -0.35 16.33 -26.06
C THR A 276 -0.96 14.98 -25.69
N GLU A 277 -0.38 13.89 -26.23
CA GLU A 277 -0.73 12.51 -25.89
C GLU A 277 0.49 11.79 -25.32
N PRO A 278 0.92 12.14 -24.09
CA PRO A 278 2.09 11.52 -23.48
C PRO A 278 1.84 10.05 -23.17
N ASP A 279 2.89 9.22 -23.27
CA ASP A 279 2.82 7.81 -22.90
C ASP A 279 2.47 7.67 -21.40
N PRO A 280 1.34 7.04 -21.04
CA PRO A 280 0.97 6.85 -19.64
C PRO A 280 2.04 6.16 -18.79
N ALA A 281 2.89 5.31 -19.37
CA ALA A 281 4.02 4.70 -18.67
C ALA A 281 5.06 5.71 -18.16
N LEU A 282 5.16 6.86 -18.80
CA LEU A 282 6.17 7.88 -18.50
C LEU A 282 5.58 9.03 -17.67
N ILE A 283 4.27 9.10 -17.51
CA ILE A 283 3.60 10.21 -16.82
C ILE A 283 2.69 9.76 -15.68
N ALA A 284 2.25 8.51 -15.64
CA ALA A 284 1.39 8.04 -14.58
C ALA A 284 2.09 8.18 -13.21
N PRO A 285 1.34 8.41 -12.12
CA PRO A 285 1.88 8.37 -10.76
C PRO A 285 2.48 7.01 -10.36
N MET A 286 2.35 5.97 -11.18
CA MET A 286 3.02 4.68 -11.05
C MET A 286 3.97 4.38 -12.23
N GLY A 287 4.28 5.38 -13.05
CA GLY A 287 5.18 5.29 -14.19
C GLY A 287 6.66 5.45 -13.84
N VAL A 288 7.51 5.44 -14.86
CA VAL A 288 8.98 5.40 -14.75
C VAL A 288 9.55 6.54 -13.89
N PRO A 289 9.14 7.82 -14.02
CA PRO A 289 9.65 8.89 -13.15
C PRO A 289 9.37 8.63 -11.66
N MET A 290 8.17 8.11 -11.35
CA MET A 290 7.86 7.75 -9.97
C MET A 290 8.74 6.60 -9.47
N TRP A 291 9.08 5.63 -10.32
CA TRP A 291 10.00 4.56 -9.93
C TRP A 291 11.36 5.09 -9.52
N ILE A 292 11.89 6.07 -10.26
CA ILE A 292 13.15 6.74 -9.92
C ILE A 292 13.04 7.41 -8.56
N VAL A 293 11.98 8.19 -8.33
CA VAL A 293 11.73 8.88 -7.05
C VAL A 293 11.63 7.88 -5.89
N LEU A 294 10.85 6.81 -6.06
CA LEU A 294 10.68 5.76 -5.05
C LEU A 294 12.00 5.02 -4.78
N ALA A 295 12.76 4.69 -5.82
CA ALA A 295 14.06 4.02 -5.69
C ALA A 295 15.06 4.89 -4.91
N VAL A 296 15.13 6.19 -5.20
CA VAL A 296 15.96 7.14 -4.45
C VAL A 296 15.55 7.18 -2.98
N VAL A 297 14.25 7.28 -2.67
CA VAL A 297 13.75 7.27 -1.28
C VAL A 297 14.12 5.96 -0.58
N ILE A 298 13.95 4.81 -1.25
CA ILE A 298 14.32 3.50 -0.70
C ILE A 298 15.82 3.44 -0.40
N VAL A 299 16.67 3.89 -1.32
CA VAL A 299 18.14 3.94 -1.13
C VAL A 299 18.51 4.82 0.05
N VAL A 300 17.90 6.01 0.17
CA VAL A 300 18.11 6.91 1.31
C VAL A 300 17.69 6.24 2.62
N LEU A 301 16.55 5.56 2.66
CA LEU A 301 16.09 4.82 3.85
C LEU A 301 17.03 3.66 4.21
N ILE A 302 17.57 2.95 3.21
CA ILE A 302 18.58 1.90 3.41
C ILE A 302 19.87 2.50 3.99
N ALA A 303 20.41 3.55 3.37
CA ALA A 303 21.64 4.22 3.80
C ALA A 303 21.50 4.81 5.22
N ALA A 304 20.33 5.35 5.55
CA ALA A 304 20.00 5.83 6.89
C ALA A 304 19.77 4.69 7.91
N GLY A 305 19.89 3.42 7.49
CA GLY A 305 19.74 2.24 8.34
C GLY A 305 18.31 1.94 8.78
N GLN A 306 17.29 2.45 8.08
CA GLN A 306 15.88 2.31 8.48
C GLN A 306 15.33 0.87 8.36
N PHE A 307 16.01 0.01 7.61
CA PHE A 307 15.67 -1.42 7.47
C PHE A 307 16.40 -2.34 8.45
N ARG A 308 17.22 -1.80 9.36
CA ARG A 308 17.90 -2.60 10.39
C ARG A 308 16.88 -3.24 11.34
N SER A 309 17.14 -4.48 11.74
CA SER A 309 16.23 -5.27 12.56
C SER A 309 15.88 -4.64 13.90
N ASP A 310 16.82 -3.90 14.52
CA ASP A 310 16.64 -3.17 15.77
C ASP A 310 15.63 -2.01 15.66
N ARG A 311 15.42 -1.49 14.44
CA ARG A 311 14.46 -0.42 14.16
C ARG A 311 13.10 -0.94 13.69
N LEU A 312 13.01 -2.16 13.18
CA LEU A 312 11.75 -2.75 12.73
C LEU A 312 10.99 -3.41 13.89
N THR A 313 10.57 -2.58 14.84
CA THR A 313 9.96 -3.00 16.11
C THR A 313 8.52 -3.48 16.00
N GLY A 314 7.91 -3.43 14.82
CA GLY A 314 6.49 -3.71 14.61
C GLY A 314 6.03 -5.13 14.96
N PHE A 315 6.97 -6.07 15.11
CA PHE A 315 6.72 -7.43 15.58
C PHE A 315 7.41 -7.75 16.91
N ALA A 316 8.08 -6.78 17.53
CA ALA A 316 8.73 -7.01 18.81
C ALA A 316 7.69 -7.29 19.93
N PRO A 317 7.99 -8.16 20.91
CA PRO A 317 7.18 -8.29 22.10
C PRO A 317 7.06 -6.93 22.80
N SER A 318 5.86 -6.55 23.21
CA SER A 318 5.68 -5.51 24.21
C SER A 318 6.51 -5.90 25.43
N LYS A 319 7.47 -5.06 25.83
CA LYS A 319 8.22 -5.26 27.09
C LYS A 319 7.19 -5.55 28.19
N PRO A 320 7.38 -6.60 29.02
CA PRO A 320 6.57 -6.77 30.21
C PRO A 320 6.60 -5.44 30.97
N GLY A 321 5.43 -4.94 31.38
CA GLY A 321 5.39 -3.81 32.31
C GLY A 321 6.31 -4.12 33.48
N ARG A 322 7.07 -3.12 33.95
CA ARG A 322 7.86 -3.27 35.18
C ARG A 322 6.94 -3.92 36.24
N PRO A 323 7.36 -5.01 36.91
CA PRO A 323 6.57 -5.54 38.01
C PRO A 323 6.35 -4.39 39.00
N GLY A 324 5.08 -4.16 39.36
CA GLY A 324 4.74 -3.22 40.43
C GLY A 324 5.46 -3.64 41.71
N PRO A 325 5.70 -2.70 42.64
CA PRO A 325 6.40 -3.01 43.88
C PRO A 325 5.69 -4.17 44.57
N THR A 326 6.43 -5.26 44.78
CA THR A 326 5.98 -6.41 45.57
C THR A 326 5.66 -5.91 46.97
N SER A 327 4.38 -5.94 47.35
CA SER A 327 3.99 -5.77 48.75
C SER A 327 4.62 -6.90 49.57
N PRO A 328 5.43 -6.60 50.60
CA PRO A 328 5.95 -7.63 51.47
C PRO A 328 4.81 -8.28 52.26
N ASN A 329 4.95 -9.59 52.46
CA ASN A 329 4.16 -10.43 53.35
C ASN A 329 3.66 -9.69 54.61
N ALA A 330 2.37 -9.84 54.90
CA ALA A 330 1.87 -9.83 56.27
C ALA A 330 1.08 -11.12 56.47
N SER A 331 1.80 -12.15 56.87
CA SER A 331 1.26 -13.27 57.65
C SER A 331 0.86 -12.76 59.03
N ALA A 332 -0.42 -12.89 59.36
CA ALA A 332 -0.95 -13.05 60.72
C ALA A 332 -2.31 -13.73 60.61
#